data_AF-A0A815WV43-F1
#
_entry.id   AF-A0A815WV43-F1
#
_cell.length_a   1.000
_cell.length_b   1.000
_cell.length_c   1.000
_cell.angle_alpha   90.00
_cell.angle_beta   90.00
_cell.angle_gamma   90.00
#
_symmetry.space_group_name_H-M   'P 1'
#
loop_
_entity.id
_entity.type
_entity.pdbx_description
1 polymer ?
#
loop_
_entity_poly.entity_id
_entity_poly.type
_entity_poly.pdbx_seq_one_letter_code
_entity_poly.pdbx_strand_id
1 'polypeptide(L)'
;MNLFYPTTKWQQINLWLKTLSHIIDSSINDYAFLMRAKNIIINDNQTISSTIDQTTSMTIDVINRNTIIEVNFTYEANNQSIYALKSMKISSLLNLIDFYSDDCLLRMKEINEQILTEDDLQKSIDTYSTIENQSIHFQILNSVQIIKYDDKEQIKIPLSNRNITIQQLLNLTDKSIDIYKYLATNDTKKIINPNEKLSNLNQTKFILVKENETCLVSIKKSDDLQLIYNNEEQEQEKNKQYQRFTISATIADINKENQLDILHQYLLCSNDFVPSTDIQLLSFQFESLIQFTVIDQNLPVLVIIQNDKENKSIQFNCRLSITIKRLCEIVCQLFNINDKDFYLNMNDITLNDDDISLEDIDKNMTQIQFQMISKTTIYCSIMYSNQNITLPCNDDTSIMAIVKEIFQKLHISENDMNMYELIALNDDQTQISFDLSIDDIRQLFPIDSTTVSLQLKNINE
;
A
#
# COMPACT_ATOMS: atom_id res chain seq x y z
N MET A 1 -32.64 46.20 26.97
CA MET A 1 -33.08 47.30 26.08
C MET A 1 -32.21 47.21 24.83
N ASN A 2 -32.76 46.83 23.69
CA ASN A 2 -31.97 46.71 22.46
C ASN A 2 -31.72 48.12 21.90
N LEU A 3 -30.46 48.52 21.81
CA LEU A 3 -30.06 49.83 21.24
C LEU A 3 -30.45 49.97 19.76
N PHE A 4 -30.69 48.86 19.07
CA PHE A 4 -30.95 48.79 17.64
C PHE A 4 -32.06 47.77 17.34
N TYR A 5 -32.76 47.96 16.22
CA TYR A 5 -33.81 47.04 15.80
C TYR A 5 -33.23 45.72 15.28
N PRO A 6 -33.94 44.58 15.45
CA PRO A 6 -33.46 43.27 14.99
C PRO A 6 -33.06 43.22 13.51
N THR A 7 -33.74 43.98 12.66
CA THR A 7 -33.51 44.06 11.21
C THR A 7 -32.42 45.06 10.82
N THR A 8 -31.88 45.84 11.76
CA THR A 8 -30.76 46.76 11.52
C THR A 8 -29.56 45.96 11.04
N LYS A 9 -28.93 46.41 9.96
CA LYS A 9 -27.70 45.83 9.43
C LYS A 9 -26.47 46.41 10.12
N TRP A 10 -25.39 45.62 10.22
CA TRP A 10 -24.12 46.09 10.77
C TRP A 10 -23.52 47.27 9.99
N GLN A 11 -23.73 47.32 8.67
CA GLN A 11 -23.37 48.47 7.84
C GLN A 11 -24.04 49.77 8.32
N GLN A 12 -25.30 49.70 8.77
CA GLN A 12 -26.03 50.87 9.27
C GLN A 12 -25.47 51.35 10.61
N ILE A 13 -25.03 50.42 11.46
CA ILE A 13 -24.34 50.75 12.72
C ILE A 13 -22.97 51.39 12.42
N ASN A 14 -22.21 50.86 11.45
CA ASN A 14 -20.95 51.46 11.01
C ASN A 14 -21.16 52.91 10.52
N LEU A 15 -22.16 53.14 9.65
CA LEU A 15 -22.51 54.48 9.18
C LEU A 15 -22.86 55.43 10.33
N TRP A 16 -23.62 54.97 11.33
CA TRP A 16 -23.95 55.76 12.51
C TRP A 16 -22.71 56.07 13.36
N LEU A 17 -21.81 55.12 13.59
CA LEU A 17 -20.56 55.36 14.32
C LEU A 17 -19.67 56.39 13.61
N LYS A 18 -19.68 56.42 12.26
CA LYS A 18 -18.94 57.43 11.49
C LYS A 18 -19.45 58.86 11.71
N THR A 19 -20.73 59.06 11.98
CA THR A 19 -21.25 60.42 12.28
C THR A 19 -20.82 60.91 13.66
N LEU A 20 -20.41 59.99 14.55
CA LEU A 20 -19.89 60.30 15.88
C LEU A 20 -18.37 60.56 15.89
N SER A 21 -17.67 60.37 14.76
CA SER A 21 -16.20 60.54 14.67
C SER A 21 -15.71 61.91 15.17
N HIS A 22 -16.47 62.97 14.93
CA HIS A 22 -16.21 64.33 15.44
C HIS A 22 -16.31 64.49 16.97
N ILE A 23 -16.98 63.54 17.65
CA ILE A 23 -17.22 63.56 19.10
C ILE A 23 -16.17 62.71 19.83
N ILE A 24 -15.61 61.69 19.17
CA ILE A 24 -14.76 60.67 19.80
C ILE A 24 -13.26 60.92 19.52
N ASP A 25 -12.91 62.00 18.80
CA ASP A 25 -11.54 62.39 18.43
C ASP A 25 -10.72 61.21 17.87
N SER A 26 -11.38 60.37 17.07
CA SER A 26 -10.82 59.14 16.50
C SER A 26 -10.44 59.38 15.04
N SER A 27 -9.21 59.03 14.67
CA SER A 27 -8.75 59.06 13.27
C SER A 27 -9.31 57.89 12.43
N ILE A 28 -10.21 57.08 13.00
CA ILE A 28 -10.77 55.89 12.35
C ILE A 28 -12.04 56.29 11.58
N ASN A 29 -11.97 56.14 10.25
CA ASN A 29 -13.06 56.47 9.34
C ASN A 29 -13.89 55.24 8.92
N ASP A 30 -13.52 54.04 9.38
CA ASP A 30 -14.22 52.80 9.08
C ASP A 30 -14.07 51.73 10.15
N TYR A 31 -15.19 51.11 10.53
CA TYR A 31 -15.26 50.14 11.62
C TYR A 31 -15.67 48.75 11.13
N ALA A 32 -15.09 47.72 11.74
CA ALA A 32 -15.55 46.33 11.67
C ALA A 32 -16.02 45.87 13.05
N PHE A 33 -16.85 44.83 13.06
CA PHE A 33 -17.42 44.27 14.28
C PHE A 33 -16.93 42.84 14.48
N LEU A 34 -16.29 42.58 15.61
CA LEU A 34 -15.73 41.28 15.97
C LEU A 34 -16.60 40.62 17.05
N MET A 35 -17.14 39.44 16.73
CA MET A 35 -17.79 38.61 17.73
C MET A 35 -16.72 37.83 18.52
N ARG A 36 -16.30 38.40 19.66
CA ARG A 36 -15.14 37.94 20.45
C ARG A 36 -15.19 36.46 20.84
N ALA A 37 -16.38 35.95 21.20
CA ALA A 37 -16.56 34.56 21.62
C ALA A 37 -16.26 33.53 20.51
N LYS A 38 -16.45 33.91 19.24
CA LYS A 38 -16.20 33.02 18.08
C LYS A 38 -14.98 33.45 17.26
N ASN A 39 -14.39 34.61 17.59
CA ASN A 39 -13.34 35.25 16.82
C ASN A 39 -13.70 35.45 15.32
N ILE A 40 -14.98 35.72 15.04
CA ILE A 40 -15.53 35.90 13.69
C ILE A 40 -15.79 37.38 13.44
N ILE A 41 -15.31 37.89 12.30
CA ILE A 41 -15.69 39.22 11.81
C ILE A 41 -17.10 39.14 11.23
N ILE A 42 -17.97 40.01 11.73
CA ILE A 42 -19.37 40.07 11.34
C ILE A 42 -19.49 40.72 9.95
N ASN A 43 -20.30 40.13 9.08
CA ASN A 43 -20.54 40.67 7.74
C ASN A 43 -21.45 41.90 7.84
N ASP A 44 -21.04 43.00 7.22
CA ASP A 44 -21.76 44.28 7.21
C ASP A 44 -23.22 44.16 6.74
N ASN A 45 -23.52 43.18 5.88
CA ASN A 45 -24.87 42.92 5.37
C ASN A 45 -25.76 42.10 6.30
N GLN A 46 -25.19 41.43 7.31
CA GLN A 46 -25.96 40.68 8.31
C GLN A 46 -26.80 41.64 9.17
N THR A 47 -27.96 41.16 9.60
CA THR A 47 -28.81 41.88 10.55
C THR A 47 -28.45 41.50 11.98
N ILE A 48 -28.76 42.35 12.94
CA ILE A 48 -28.55 42.06 14.38
C ILE A 48 -29.20 40.74 14.78
N SER A 49 -30.42 40.46 14.31
CA SER A 49 -31.13 39.21 14.59
C SER A 49 -30.45 37.96 14.04
N SER A 50 -29.65 38.10 12.97
CA SER A 50 -28.91 36.98 12.37
C SER A 50 -27.57 36.71 13.06
N THR A 51 -27.09 37.66 13.86
CA THR A 51 -25.78 37.61 14.54
C THR A 51 -25.92 37.36 16.03
N ILE A 52 -26.90 38.00 16.67
CA ILE A 52 -27.11 37.99 18.12
C ILE A 52 -28.41 37.24 18.42
N ASP A 53 -28.29 36.17 19.19
CA ASP A 53 -29.45 35.56 19.83
C ASP A 53 -29.99 36.53 20.88
N GLN A 54 -31.21 37.03 20.67
CA GLN A 54 -31.86 38.03 21.52
C GLN A 54 -32.07 37.56 22.96
N THR A 55 -31.88 36.26 23.23
CA THR A 55 -31.99 35.68 24.57
C THR A 55 -30.68 35.67 25.35
N THR A 56 -29.55 36.01 24.72
CA THR A 56 -28.21 35.98 25.32
C THR A 56 -27.52 37.34 25.29
N SER A 57 -26.70 37.62 26.32
CA SER A 57 -25.78 38.76 26.26
C SER A 57 -24.57 38.39 25.40
N MET A 58 -24.22 39.26 24.45
CA MET A 58 -23.07 39.09 23.57
C MET A 58 -22.21 40.35 23.59
N THR A 59 -20.89 40.17 23.66
CA THR A 59 -19.92 41.26 23.52
C THR A 59 -19.42 41.31 22.08
N ILE A 60 -19.53 42.47 21.47
CA ILE A 60 -19.06 42.74 20.11
C ILE A 60 -18.05 43.88 20.20
N ASP A 61 -16.82 43.57 19.80
CA ASP A 61 -15.74 44.54 19.80
C ASP A 61 -15.81 45.36 18.49
N VAL A 62 -15.70 46.67 18.62
CA VAL A 62 -15.63 47.60 17.48
C VAL A 62 -14.16 47.85 17.19
N ILE A 63 -13.71 47.47 16.01
CA ILE A 63 -12.29 47.54 15.61
C ILE A 63 -12.12 48.38 14.34
N ASN A 64 -10.91 48.86 14.11
CA ASN A 64 -10.57 49.58 12.88
C ASN A 64 -10.61 48.61 11.68
N ARG A 65 -11.34 48.93 10.61
CA ARG A 65 -11.39 48.09 9.39
C ARG A 65 -9.99 47.80 8.80
N ASN A 66 -9.02 48.69 9.00
CA ASN A 66 -7.66 48.49 8.47
C ASN A 66 -6.90 47.33 9.14
N THR A 67 -7.36 46.84 10.29
CA THR A 67 -6.77 45.69 10.99
C THR A 67 -7.30 44.35 10.52
N ILE A 68 -8.29 44.35 9.62
CA ILE A 68 -8.82 43.13 9.02
C ILE A 68 -8.31 42.94 7.59
N ILE A 69 -8.36 41.70 7.13
CA ILE A 69 -8.02 41.30 5.77
C ILE A 69 -9.02 40.24 5.31
N GLU A 70 -9.35 40.25 4.02
CA GLU A 70 -10.10 39.16 3.40
C GLU A 70 -9.14 38.01 3.06
N VAL A 71 -9.45 36.81 3.54
CA VAL A 71 -8.67 35.61 3.28
C VAL A 71 -9.50 34.70 2.39
N ASN A 72 -8.99 34.43 1.20
CA ASN A 72 -9.61 33.58 0.20
C ASN A 72 -8.93 32.22 0.19
N PHE A 73 -9.66 31.18 0.57
CA PHE A 73 -9.24 29.79 0.46
C PHE A 73 -9.77 29.18 -0.82
N THR A 74 -8.90 28.49 -1.55
CA THR A 74 -9.25 27.73 -2.75
C THR A 74 -8.87 26.26 -2.55
N TYR A 75 -9.82 25.35 -2.74
CA TYR A 75 -9.62 23.91 -2.66
C TYR A 75 -10.47 23.22 -3.73
N GLU A 76 -9.83 22.52 -4.67
CA GLU A 76 -10.48 21.96 -5.85
C GLU A 76 -11.34 23.01 -6.61
N ALA A 77 -12.66 22.83 -6.65
CA ALA A 77 -13.62 23.76 -7.25
C ALA A 77 -14.27 24.71 -6.23
N ASN A 78 -13.96 24.55 -4.95
CA ASN A 78 -14.56 25.32 -3.85
C ASN A 78 -13.69 26.52 -3.50
N ASN A 79 -14.36 27.68 -3.35
CA ASN A 79 -13.75 28.90 -2.85
C ASN A 79 -14.51 29.35 -1.61
N GLN A 80 -13.78 29.73 -0.57
CA GLN A 80 -14.36 30.27 0.65
C GLN A 80 -13.59 31.54 1.04
N SER A 81 -14.33 32.62 1.26
CA SER A 81 -13.77 33.90 1.71
C SER A 81 -14.17 34.14 3.16
N ILE A 82 -13.19 34.46 4.01
CA ILE A 82 -13.43 34.85 5.39
C ILE A 82 -12.75 36.19 5.67
N TYR A 83 -13.30 36.95 6.61
CA TYR A 83 -12.64 38.16 7.13
C TYR A 83 -11.95 37.81 8.44
N ALA A 84 -10.66 38.09 8.54
CA ALA A 84 -9.85 37.79 9.71
C ALA A 84 -9.01 38.99 10.14
N LEU A 85 -8.55 38.99 11.39
CA LEU A 85 -7.60 39.96 11.89
C LEU A 85 -6.22 39.71 11.28
N LYS A 86 -5.56 40.74 10.77
CA LYS A 86 -4.18 40.66 10.22
C LYS A 86 -3.17 40.05 11.21
N SER A 87 -3.37 40.28 12.51
CA SER A 87 -2.53 39.76 13.58
C SER A 87 -2.75 38.27 13.89
N MET A 88 -3.79 37.64 13.34
CA MET A 88 -4.10 36.23 13.59
C MET A 88 -3.06 35.33 12.94
N LYS A 89 -2.72 34.21 13.60
CA LYS A 89 -1.82 33.20 13.03
C LYS A 89 -2.50 32.44 11.89
N ILE A 90 -1.75 32.06 10.87
CA ILE A 90 -2.29 31.34 9.70
C ILE A 90 -2.90 29.99 10.11
N SER A 91 -2.23 29.23 10.98
CA SER A 91 -2.75 27.97 11.55
C SER A 91 -4.12 28.12 12.21
N SER A 92 -4.41 29.28 12.81
CA SER A 92 -5.71 29.52 13.45
C SER A 92 -6.84 29.77 12.45
N LEU A 93 -6.53 30.18 11.21
CA LEU A 93 -7.52 30.36 10.15
C LEU A 93 -8.10 29.04 9.66
N LEU A 94 -7.32 27.97 9.72
CA LEU A 94 -7.73 26.64 9.26
C LEU A 94 -8.91 26.09 10.07
N ASN A 95 -9.05 26.52 11.33
CA ASN A 95 -10.19 26.21 12.18
C ASN A 95 -11.49 26.94 11.78
N LEU A 96 -11.41 27.91 10.86
CA LEU A 96 -12.55 28.71 10.40
C LEU A 96 -13.12 28.25 9.06
N ILE A 97 -12.58 27.16 8.49
CA ILE A 97 -13.01 26.61 7.21
C ILE A 97 -13.43 25.15 7.37
N ASP A 98 -14.44 24.72 6.61
CA ASP A 98 -15.08 23.41 6.81
C ASP A 98 -14.35 22.25 6.11
N PHE A 99 -13.35 22.54 5.27
CA PHE A 99 -12.73 21.56 4.37
C PHE A 99 -11.28 21.21 4.73
N TYR A 100 -10.79 21.58 5.92
CA TYR A 100 -9.40 21.32 6.31
C TYR A 100 -9.21 19.92 6.90
N SER A 101 -8.14 19.24 6.50
CA SER A 101 -7.65 17.98 7.07
C SER A 101 -6.21 18.18 7.56
N ASP A 102 -5.81 17.45 8.61
CA ASP A 102 -4.47 17.55 9.22
C ASP A 102 -3.32 17.25 8.22
N ASP A 103 -3.61 16.54 7.12
CA ASP A 103 -2.65 16.18 6.07
C ASP A 103 -2.60 17.17 4.88
N CYS A 104 -3.19 18.35 5.03
CA CYS A 104 -3.20 19.39 4.00
C CYS A 104 -1.99 20.33 4.09
N LEU A 105 -1.53 20.79 2.92
CA LEU A 105 -0.51 21.83 2.79
C LEU A 105 -1.16 23.13 2.31
N LEU A 106 -0.69 24.27 2.80
CA LEU A 106 -1.14 25.59 2.35
C LEU A 106 -0.12 26.17 1.38
N ARG A 107 -0.59 26.59 0.21
CA ARG A 107 0.19 27.34 -0.76
C ARG A 107 -0.36 28.75 -0.89
N MET A 108 0.48 29.75 -0.79
CA MET A 108 0.07 31.13 -1.08
C MET A 108 0.00 31.33 -2.59
N LYS A 109 -1.03 31.98 -3.12
CA LYS A 109 -1.22 32.22 -4.57
C LYS A 109 -0.68 33.56 -5.07
N GLU A 110 0.11 34.25 -4.26
CA GLU A 110 0.73 35.53 -4.62
C GLU A 110 2.11 35.36 -5.28
N ILE A 111 2.85 36.47 -5.46
CA ILE A 111 4.02 36.68 -6.34
C ILE A 111 5.12 35.59 -6.25
N ASN A 112 5.20 34.84 -5.15
CA ASN A 112 6.23 33.80 -4.92
C ASN A 112 5.67 32.37 -4.77
N GLU A 113 4.39 32.14 -5.09
CA GLU A 113 3.65 30.87 -5.01
C GLU A 113 4.25 29.74 -4.12
N GLN A 114 4.49 30.05 -2.84
CA GLN A 114 5.26 29.20 -1.93
C GLN A 114 4.34 28.30 -1.09
N ILE A 115 4.73 27.04 -0.89
CA ILE A 115 4.13 26.15 0.12
C ILE A 115 4.63 26.56 1.50
N LEU A 116 3.70 26.84 2.41
CA LEU A 116 3.97 27.28 3.77
C LEU A 116 4.51 26.14 4.63
N THR A 117 5.60 26.41 5.35
CA THR A 117 6.16 25.51 6.37
C THR A 117 5.41 25.62 7.70
N GLU A 118 5.67 24.72 8.64
CA GLU A 118 5.10 24.82 10.01
C GLU A 118 5.43 26.16 10.68
N ASP A 119 6.67 26.64 10.50
CA ASP A 119 7.09 27.95 11.01
C ASP A 119 6.29 29.09 10.37
N ASP A 120 5.99 28.98 9.08
CA ASP A 120 5.15 29.95 8.36
C ASP A 120 3.71 29.95 8.88
N LEU A 121 3.16 28.79 9.26
CA LEU A 121 1.82 28.66 9.83
C LEU A 121 1.70 29.31 11.22
N GLN A 122 2.83 29.54 11.91
CA GLN A 122 2.87 30.24 13.20
C GLN A 122 2.99 31.76 13.07
N LYS A 123 3.33 32.28 11.87
CA LYS A 123 3.39 33.72 11.60
C LYS A 123 2.00 34.32 11.45
N SER A 124 1.91 35.64 11.67
CA SER A 124 0.67 36.39 11.44
C SER A 124 0.39 36.53 9.94
N ILE A 125 -0.89 36.65 9.58
CA ILE A 125 -1.33 36.85 8.19
C ILE A 125 -0.71 38.10 7.59
N ASP A 126 -0.57 39.15 8.39
CA ASP A 126 0.02 40.44 7.97
C ASP A 126 1.42 40.29 7.37
N THR A 127 2.17 39.26 7.79
CA THR A 127 3.51 38.96 7.25
C THR A 127 3.49 38.74 5.73
N TYR A 128 2.34 38.32 5.20
CA TYR A 128 2.16 37.95 3.79
C TYR A 128 1.23 38.91 3.05
N SER A 129 0.63 39.88 3.74
CA SER A 129 -0.21 40.90 3.11
C SER A 129 0.69 41.94 2.45
N THR A 130 0.64 42.09 1.13
CA THR A 130 1.23 43.27 0.49
C THR A 130 0.35 44.50 0.77
N ILE A 131 0.96 45.69 0.82
CA ILE A 131 0.28 46.94 1.16
C ILE A 131 -0.84 47.28 0.14
N GLU A 132 -0.73 46.77 -1.08
CA GLU A 132 -1.69 47.01 -2.18
C GLU A 132 -2.88 46.05 -2.19
N ASN A 133 -2.75 44.85 -1.61
CA ASN A 133 -3.80 43.84 -1.63
C ASN A 133 -4.64 43.87 -0.34
N GLN A 134 -5.93 44.17 -0.49
CA GLN A 134 -6.91 44.05 0.60
C GLN A 134 -7.31 42.59 0.90
N SER A 135 -6.76 41.63 0.16
CA SER A 135 -7.05 40.20 0.31
C SER A 135 -5.80 39.36 0.14
N ILE A 136 -5.77 38.21 0.81
CA ILE A 136 -4.72 37.18 0.67
C ILE A 136 -5.36 35.89 0.16
N HIS A 137 -4.65 35.19 -0.73
CA HIS A 137 -5.16 33.98 -1.36
C HIS A 137 -4.33 32.77 -0.95
N PHE A 138 -4.97 31.83 -0.27
CA PHE A 138 -4.42 30.52 0.04
C PHE A 138 -5.07 29.44 -0.82
N GLN A 139 -4.25 28.52 -1.28
CA GLN A 139 -4.65 27.29 -1.94
C GLN A 139 -4.34 26.12 -1.01
N ILE A 140 -5.34 25.30 -0.73
CA ILE A 140 -5.18 24.09 0.05
C ILE A 140 -4.78 22.96 -0.90
N LEU A 141 -3.72 22.25 -0.57
CA LEU A 141 -3.18 21.12 -1.32
C LEU A 141 -3.31 19.85 -0.48
N ASN A 142 -3.70 18.74 -1.10
CA ASN A 142 -3.66 17.43 -0.48
C ASN A 142 -2.29 16.80 -0.66
N SER A 143 -1.71 16.28 0.42
CA SER A 143 -0.50 15.48 0.32
C SER A 143 -0.84 14.04 -0.06
N VAL A 144 -0.45 13.61 -1.26
CA VAL A 144 -0.47 12.19 -1.65
C VAL A 144 0.88 11.56 -1.32
N GLN A 145 0.86 10.43 -0.64
CA GLN A 145 2.05 9.68 -0.26
C GLN A 145 2.23 8.47 -1.18
N ILE A 146 3.40 8.34 -1.78
CA ILE A 146 3.77 7.20 -2.60
C ILE A 146 4.98 6.53 -1.94
N ILE A 147 4.86 5.24 -1.67
CA ILE A 147 5.89 4.44 -0.99
C ILE A 147 6.51 3.49 -2.02
N LYS A 148 7.82 3.57 -2.23
CA LYS A 148 8.53 2.61 -3.09
C LYS A 148 8.51 1.22 -2.49
N TYR A 149 8.32 0.22 -3.33
CA TYR A 149 8.21 -1.16 -2.89
C TYR A 149 9.53 -1.75 -2.38
N ASP A 150 10.62 -1.48 -3.09
CA ASP A 150 11.96 -2.04 -2.86
C ASP A 150 12.64 -1.46 -1.61
N ASP A 151 12.78 -0.13 -1.54
CA ASP A 151 13.55 0.55 -0.49
C ASP A 151 12.70 1.31 0.52
N LYS A 152 11.37 1.29 0.36
CA LYS A 152 10.41 2.01 1.22
C LYS A 152 10.59 3.53 1.25
N GLU A 153 11.29 4.11 0.26
CA GLU A 153 11.37 5.57 0.09
C GLU A 153 9.96 6.16 0.02
N GLN A 154 9.74 7.28 0.69
CA GLN A 154 8.45 7.97 0.70
C GLN A 154 8.53 9.24 -0.13
N ILE A 155 7.68 9.33 -1.14
CA ILE A 155 7.51 10.49 -2.00
C ILE A 155 6.20 11.16 -1.60
N LYS A 156 6.26 12.45 -1.23
CA LYS A 156 5.07 13.25 -0.94
C LYS A 156 4.80 14.19 -2.10
N ILE A 157 3.64 14.06 -2.72
CA ILE A 157 3.21 14.86 -3.87
C ILE A 157 2.08 15.79 -3.42
N PRO A 158 2.30 17.11 -3.38
CA PRO A 158 1.25 18.06 -3.08
C PRO A 158 0.35 18.27 -4.30
N LEU A 159 -0.95 18.02 -4.16
CA LEU A 159 -1.93 18.17 -5.24
C LEU A 159 -2.98 19.22 -4.91
N SER A 160 -3.20 20.14 -5.85
CA SER A 160 -4.25 21.16 -5.77
C SER A 160 -5.64 20.65 -6.16
N ASN A 161 -5.70 19.51 -6.86
CA ASN A 161 -6.93 18.90 -7.35
C ASN A 161 -6.75 17.39 -7.47
N ARG A 162 -7.75 16.62 -7.03
CA ARG A 162 -7.76 15.15 -7.15
C ARG A 162 -8.28 14.65 -8.51
N ASN A 163 -8.73 15.53 -9.40
CA ASN A 163 -9.14 15.21 -10.77
C ASN A 163 -7.93 14.99 -11.70
N ILE A 164 -6.96 14.19 -11.26
CA ILE A 164 -5.83 13.69 -12.06
C ILE A 164 -5.95 12.18 -12.22
N THR A 165 -5.39 11.64 -13.30
CA THR A 165 -5.32 10.19 -13.48
C THR A 165 -4.16 9.58 -12.69
N ILE A 166 -4.23 8.28 -12.44
CA ILE A 166 -3.12 7.53 -11.82
C ILE A 166 -1.85 7.60 -12.68
N GLN A 167 -1.97 7.61 -14.00
CA GLN A 167 -0.81 7.82 -14.89
C GLN A 167 -0.16 9.20 -14.68
N GLN A 168 -0.97 10.25 -14.53
CA GLN A 168 -0.45 11.59 -14.27
C GLN A 168 0.22 11.64 -12.89
N LEU A 169 -0.37 11.00 -11.89
CA LEU A 169 0.21 10.90 -10.55
C LEU A 169 1.54 10.15 -10.57
N LEU A 170 1.65 9.06 -11.33
CA LEU A 170 2.89 8.30 -11.52
C LEU A 170 3.99 9.19 -12.12
N ASN A 171 3.66 9.99 -13.13
CA ASN A 171 4.61 10.91 -13.75
C ASN A 171 5.13 11.99 -12.80
N LEU A 172 4.35 12.37 -11.77
CA LEU A 172 4.75 13.35 -10.76
C LEU A 172 5.72 12.80 -9.70
N THR A 173 6.05 11.50 -9.74
CA THR A 173 7.02 10.90 -8.81
C THR A 173 8.47 11.24 -9.16
N ASP A 174 8.72 11.79 -10.35
CA ASP A 174 10.06 12.00 -10.94
C ASP A 174 10.93 10.72 -11.00
N LYS A 175 10.32 9.53 -10.87
CA LYS A 175 10.99 8.24 -11.03
C LYS A 175 10.88 7.78 -12.49
N SER A 176 11.88 7.02 -12.95
CA SER A 176 11.88 6.46 -14.30
C SER A 176 10.69 5.52 -14.48
N ILE A 177 9.79 5.88 -15.40
CA ILE A 177 8.59 5.10 -15.75
C ILE A 177 8.97 3.78 -16.44
N ASP A 178 10.15 3.72 -17.05
CA ASP A 178 10.70 2.50 -17.66
C ASP A 178 10.99 1.42 -16.61
N ILE A 179 11.26 1.85 -15.37
CA ILE A 179 11.52 0.96 -14.22
C ILE A 179 10.24 0.79 -13.39
N TYR A 180 9.65 1.89 -12.92
CA TYR A 180 8.47 1.89 -12.08
C TYR A 180 7.22 2.18 -12.90
N LYS A 181 6.48 1.11 -13.23
CA LYS A 181 5.38 1.17 -14.19
C LYS A 181 4.00 1.37 -13.56
N TYR A 182 3.84 1.03 -12.28
CA TYR A 182 2.52 0.90 -11.69
C TYR A 182 2.42 1.54 -10.30
N LEU A 183 1.22 2.03 -10.00
CA LEU A 183 0.80 2.37 -8.65
C LEU A 183 -0.20 1.33 -8.15
N ALA A 184 0.03 0.82 -6.95
CA ALA A 184 -0.88 -0.04 -6.23
C ALA A 184 -1.57 0.71 -5.06
N THR A 185 -2.77 0.27 -4.72
CA THR A 185 -3.44 0.69 -3.48
C THR A 185 -2.59 0.29 -2.28
N ASN A 186 -2.50 1.15 -1.27
CA ASN A 186 -1.77 0.79 -0.07
C ASN A 186 -2.48 -0.31 0.73
N ASP A 187 -3.81 -0.32 0.68
CA ASP A 187 -4.68 -1.11 1.54
C ASP A 187 -5.00 -2.52 1.05
N THR A 188 -4.99 -2.74 -0.26
CA THR A 188 -5.31 -4.04 -0.90
C THR A 188 -4.22 -4.49 -1.86
N LYS A 189 -3.16 -3.69 -2.03
CA LYS A 189 -2.03 -3.99 -2.91
C LYS A 189 -2.42 -4.25 -4.37
N LYS A 190 -3.62 -3.82 -4.78
CA LYS A 190 -4.11 -3.96 -6.15
C LYS A 190 -3.49 -2.89 -7.03
N ILE A 191 -3.02 -3.28 -8.19
CA ILE A 191 -2.55 -2.35 -9.22
C ILE A 191 -3.74 -1.58 -9.79
N ILE A 192 -3.64 -0.26 -9.73
CA ILE A 192 -4.72 0.64 -10.13
C ILE A 192 -4.65 0.87 -11.64
N ASN A 193 -5.81 0.97 -12.29
CA ASN A 193 -5.87 1.31 -13.70
C ASN A 193 -5.24 2.71 -13.93
N PRO A 194 -4.29 2.87 -14.88
CA PRO A 194 -3.64 4.16 -15.16
C PRO A 194 -4.61 5.29 -15.52
N ASN A 195 -5.80 4.95 -16.05
CA ASN A 195 -6.85 5.90 -16.42
C ASN A 195 -7.82 6.22 -15.29
N GLU A 196 -7.75 5.51 -14.15
CA GLU A 196 -8.57 5.79 -12.98
C GLU A 196 -8.25 7.19 -12.45
N LYS A 197 -9.26 7.91 -11.97
CA LYS A 197 -9.07 9.22 -11.36
C LYS A 197 -8.82 9.11 -9.87
N LEU A 198 -7.88 9.89 -9.34
CA LEU A 198 -7.60 9.92 -7.91
C LEU A 198 -8.83 10.35 -7.08
N SER A 199 -9.72 11.17 -7.63
CA SER A 199 -10.99 11.57 -7.00
C SER A 199 -11.95 10.41 -6.74
N ASN A 200 -11.83 9.31 -7.50
CA ASN A 200 -12.68 8.13 -7.35
C ASN A 200 -12.18 7.18 -6.25
N LEU A 201 -10.95 7.40 -5.76
CA LEU A 201 -10.33 6.54 -4.77
C LEU A 201 -10.52 7.12 -3.36
N ASN A 202 -10.81 6.27 -2.38
CA ASN A 202 -10.92 6.71 -0.98
C ASN A 202 -9.58 6.60 -0.22
N GLN A 203 -8.46 6.86 -0.88
CA GLN A 203 -7.13 6.82 -0.26
C GLN A 203 -6.17 7.83 -0.89
N THR A 204 -5.18 8.26 -0.12
CA THR A 204 -4.10 9.17 -0.53
C THR A 204 -2.71 8.53 -0.40
N LYS A 205 -2.65 7.23 -0.08
CA LYS A 205 -1.41 6.46 0.07
C LYS A 205 -1.36 5.37 -0.98
N PHE A 206 -0.24 5.27 -1.70
CA PHE A 206 -0.02 4.33 -2.79
C PHE A 206 1.35 3.69 -2.71
N ILE A 207 1.53 2.59 -3.44
CA ILE A 207 2.80 1.86 -3.54
C ILE A 207 3.29 1.93 -4.98
N LEU A 208 4.55 2.29 -5.17
CA LEU A 208 5.21 2.34 -6.47
C LEU A 208 5.92 1.02 -6.74
N VAL A 209 5.59 0.35 -7.85
CA VAL A 209 6.09 -1.01 -8.16
C VAL A 209 6.60 -1.15 -9.60
N LYS A 210 7.55 -2.08 -9.78
CA LYS A 210 8.10 -2.53 -11.06
C LYS A 210 7.25 -3.65 -11.68
N GLU A 211 7.48 -3.97 -12.96
CA GLU A 211 6.75 -5.05 -13.65
C GLU A 211 6.90 -6.41 -12.95
N ASN A 212 8.15 -6.77 -12.62
CA ASN A 212 8.52 -8.04 -11.99
C ASN A 212 8.08 -8.15 -10.52
N GLU A 213 7.53 -7.08 -9.95
CA GLU A 213 6.97 -7.03 -8.60
C GLU A 213 5.44 -7.18 -8.63
N THR A 214 4.87 -7.60 -9.76
CA THR A 214 3.43 -7.80 -9.95
C THR A 214 3.05 -9.24 -10.30
N CYS A 215 1.83 -9.61 -9.93
CA CYS A 215 1.18 -10.85 -10.32
C CYS A 215 -0.16 -10.56 -10.99
N LEU A 216 -0.45 -11.31 -12.06
CA LEU A 216 -1.80 -11.38 -12.60
C LEU A 216 -2.60 -12.46 -11.84
N VAL A 217 -3.83 -12.13 -11.46
CA VAL A 217 -4.75 -12.99 -10.72
C VAL A 217 -6.07 -13.04 -11.49
N SER A 218 -6.60 -14.23 -11.72
CA SER A 218 -7.92 -14.47 -12.30
C SER A 218 -8.85 -14.98 -11.21
N ILE A 219 -9.94 -14.26 -10.96
CA ILE A 219 -10.96 -14.67 -9.99
C ILE A 219 -12.24 -15.03 -10.74
N LYS A 220 -12.79 -16.21 -10.44
CA LYS A 220 -14.07 -16.70 -10.97
C LYS A 220 -15.07 -16.91 -9.84
N LYS A 221 -16.34 -16.60 -10.05
CA LYS A 221 -17.40 -16.95 -9.10
C LYS A 221 -17.99 -18.32 -9.43
N SER A 222 -18.34 -19.11 -8.41
CA SER A 222 -18.92 -20.45 -8.58
C SER A 222 -20.20 -20.46 -9.43
N ASP A 223 -21.03 -19.44 -9.31
CA ASP A 223 -22.30 -19.35 -10.05
C ASP A 223 -22.10 -19.24 -11.58
N ASP A 224 -20.94 -18.75 -12.01
CA ASP A 224 -20.57 -18.69 -13.44
C ASP A 224 -20.25 -20.08 -14.02
N LEU A 225 -19.98 -21.10 -13.19
CA LEU A 225 -19.68 -22.46 -13.66
C LEU A 225 -20.94 -23.24 -14.09
N GLN A 226 -22.13 -22.87 -13.60
CA GLN A 226 -23.38 -23.55 -13.98
C GLN A 226 -23.89 -23.13 -15.37
N LEU A 227 -23.51 -21.95 -15.86
CA LEU A 227 -23.88 -21.46 -17.20
C LEU A 227 -22.96 -21.99 -18.32
N ILE A 228 -21.78 -22.51 -17.99
CA ILE A 228 -20.78 -22.96 -18.97
C ILE A 228 -21.13 -24.32 -19.60
N TYR A 229 -22.02 -25.11 -18.99
CA TYR A 229 -22.39 -26.41 -19.53
C TYR A 229 -23.41 -26.38 -20.68
N ASN A 230 -23.92 -25.20 -21.08
CA ASN A 230 -25.04 -25.14 -22.01
C ASN A 230 -24.85 -24.30 -23.27
N ASN A 231 -23.73 -23.61 -23.53
CA ASN A 231 -23.50 -22.97 -24.84
C ASN A 231 -22.00 -22.81 -25.16
N GLU A 232 -21.73 -22.85 -26.47
CA GLU A 232 -20.46 -23.00 -27.17
C GLU A 232 -19.31 -22.06 -26.76
N GLU A 233 -18.09 -22.50 -27.10
CA GLU A 233 -16.73 -22.02 -26.75
C GLU A 233 -16.39 -20.55 -27.08
N GLN A 234 -17.36 -19.66 -27.35
CA GLN A 234 -17.10 -18.25 -27.71
C GLN A 234 -17.47 -17.22 -26.62
N GLU A 235 -18.04 -17.63 -25.47
CA GLU A 235 -18.32 -16.72 -24.33
C GLU A 235 -17.41 -16.91 -23.09
N GLN A 236 -16.41 -17.79 -23.17
CA GLN A 236 -15.56 -18.18 -22.02
C GLN A 236 -14.65 -17.07 -21.44
N GLU A 237 -14.52 -15.92 -22.11
CA GLU A 237 -13.68 -14.82 -21.64
C GLU A 237 -14.43 -13.71 -20.89
N LYS A 238 -15.77 -13.64 -20.96
CA LYS A 238 -16.52 -12.52 -20.38
C LYS A 238 -16.67 -12.53 -18.85
N ASN A 239 -16.49 -13.69 -18.19
CA ASN A 239 -16.71 -13.83 -16.73
C ASN A 239 -15.42 -13.95 -15.91
N LYS A 240 -14.23 -13.91 -16.53
CA LYS A 240 -12.96 -13.91 -15.78
C LYS A 240 -12.58 -12.49 -15.41
N GLN A 241 -12.60 -12.18 -14.11
CA GLN A 241 -12.07 -10.91 -13.64
C GLN A 241 -10.56 -11.05 -13.46
N TYR A 242 -9.81 -10.57 -14.45
CA TYR A 242 -8.36 -10.43 -14.34
C TYR A 242 -8.02 -9.16 -13.58
N GLN A 243 -7.26 -9.33 -12.50
CA GLN A 243 -6.79 -8.25 -11.64
C GLN A 243 -5.29 -8.41 -11.44
N ARG A 244 -4.57 -7.30 -11.38
CA ARG A 244 -3.14 -7.32 -11.11
C ARG A 244 -2.90 -6.84 -9.67
N PHE A 245 -2.05 -7.55 -8.95
CA PHE A 245 -1.67 -7.25 -7.56
C PHE A 245 -0.15 -7.17 -7.46
N THR A 246 0.37 -6.57 -6.39
CA THR A 246 1.79 -6.73 -6.04
C THR A 246 2.04 -8.17 -5.58
N ILE A 247 3.24 -8.70 -5.77
CA ILE A 247 3.60 -10.05 -5.30
C ILE A 247 3.54 -10.22 -3.77
N SER A 248 3.65 -9.13 -3.00
CA SER A 248 3.45 -9.15 -1.54
C SER A 248 1.99 -9.13 -1.10
N ALA A 249 1.04 -9.02 -2.02
CA ALA A 249 -0.37 -9.07 -1.66
C ALA A 249 -0.67 -10.42 -1.01
N THR A 250 -1.47 -10.40 0.05
CA THR A 250 -1.96 -11.60 0.72
C THR A 250 -3.30 -12.02 0.15
N ILE A 251 -3.72 -13.25 0.41
CA ILE A 251 -5.09 -13.71 0.10
C ILE A 251 -6.14 -12.82 0.78
N ALA A 252 -5.86 -12.32 1.99
CA ALA A 252 -6.72 -11.36 2.70
C ALA A 252 -6.91 -10.05 1.92
N ASP A 253 -5.84 -9.54 1.30
CA ASP A 253 -5.91 -8.32 0.48
C ASP A 253 -6.83 -8.52 -0.73
N ILE A 254 -6.76 -9.69 -1.37
CA ILE A 254 -7.61 -10.08 -2.50
C ILE A 254 -9.07 -10.19 -2.06
N ASN A 255 -9.33 -10.84 -0.92
CA ASN A 255 -10.68 -10.95 -0.35
C ASN A 255 -11.28 -9.57 -0.06
N LYS A 256 -10.50 -8.69 0.59
CA LYS A 256 -10.91 -7.33 0.94
C LYS A 256 -11.26 -6.50 -0.30
N GLU A 257 -10.42 -6.56 -1.33
CA GLU A 257 -10.66 -5.86 -2.60
C GLU A 257 -11.94 -6.32 -3.31
N ASN A 258 -12.20 -7.62 -3.29
CA ASN A 258 -13.34 -8.23 -3.97
C ASN A 258 -14.60 -8.29 -3.11
N GLN A 259 -14.56 -7.73 -1.89
CA GLN A 259 -15.66 -7.71 -0.93
C GLN A 259 -16.23 -9.11 -0.66
N LEU A 260 -15.35 -10.10 -0.60
CA LEU A 260 -15.73 -11.48 -0.34
C LEU A 260 -15.97 -11.68 1.17
N ASP A 261 -17.11 -12.25 1.52
CA ASP A 261 -17.41 -12.59 2.90
C ASP A 261 -16.73 -13.91 3.27
N ILE A 262 -15.62 -13.82 4.00
CA ILE A 262 -14.83 -14.97 4.45
C ILE A 262 -15.59 -15.91 5.41
N LEU A 263 -16.74 -15.50 5.96
CA LEU A 263 -17.56 -16.37 6.80
C LEU A 263 -18.36 -17.39 5.99
N HIS A 264 -18.69 -17.05 4.74
CA HIS A 264 -19.58 -17.85 3.90
C HIS A 264 -18.91 -18.29 2.60
N GLN A 265 -17.82 -17.64 2.18
CA GLN A 265 -17.14 -17.86 0.92
C GLN A 265 -15.65 -18.08 1.11
N TYR A 266 -15.07 -18.93 0.26
CA TYR A 266 -13.64 -19.23 0.24
C TYR A 266 -13.06 -19.00 -1.14
N LEU A 267 -11.81 -18.55 -1.20
CA LEU A 267 -11.01 -18.55 -2.42
C LEU A 267 -10.33 -19.92 -2.57
N LEU A 268 -10.66 -20.66 -3.62
CA LEU A 268 -10.06 -21.96 -3.95
C LEU A 268 -8.96 -21.77 -5.00
N CYS A 269 -7.73 -22.19 -4.71
CA CYS A 269 -6.62 -22.18 -5.65
C CYS A 269 -6.57 -23.48 -6.46
N SER A 270 -6.51 -23.37 -7.79
CA SER A 270 -6.34 -24.50 -8.73
C SER A 270 -7.27 -25.70 -8.47
N ASN A 271 -8.50 -25.47 -8.00
CA ASN A 271 -9.50 -26.49 -7.63
C ASN A 271 -9.14 -27.41 -6.44
N ASP A 272 -7.94 -27.29 -5.87
CA ASP A 272 -7.37 -28.32 -5.01
C ASP A 272 -7.35 -27.93 -3.52
N PHE A 273 -7.16 -26.65 -3.18
CA PHE A 273 -7.11 -26.20 -1.79
C PHE A 273 -7.47 -24.72 -1.58
N VAL A 274 -7.90 -24.38 -0.36
CA VAL A 274 -8.16 -23.02 0.09
C VAL A 274 -6.91 -22.51 0.81
N PRO A 275 -6.21 -21.50 0.26
CA PRO A 275 -5.04 -20.93 0.90
C PRO A 275 -5.44 -20.14 2.16
N SER A 276 -4.56 -20.11 3.15
CA SER A 276 -4.72 -19.25 4.33
C SER A 276 -4.70 -17.78 3.93
N THR A 277 -5.38 -16.94 4.71
CA THR A 277 -5.59 -15.52 4.42
C THR A 277 -4.30 -14.71 4.45
N ASP A 278 -3.31 -15.13 5.22
CA ASP A 278 -2.01 -14.48 5.35
C ASP A 278 -0.98 -14.90 4.29
N ILE A 279 -1.30 -15.89 3.44
CA ILE A 279 -0.38 -16.36 2.41
C ILE A 279 -0.17 -15.26 1.36
N GLN A 280 1.10 -14.96 1.08
CA GLN A 280 1.50 -13.98 0.07
C GLN A 280 1.46 -14.59 -1.34
N LEU A 281 1.16 -13.76 -2.35
CA LEU A 281 1.09 -14.21 -3.74
C LEU A 281 2.42 -14.73 -4.29
N LEU A 282 3.54 -14.21 -3.79
CA LEU A 282 4.88 -14.68 -4.14
C LEU A 282 5.03 -16.19 -3.93
N SER A 283 4.34 -16.77 -2.94
CA SER A 283 4.33 -18.22 -2.66
C SER A 283 3.70 -19.07 -3.77
N PHE A 284 3.03 -18.47 -4.75
CA PHE A 284 2.34 -19.19 -5.83
C PHE A 284 2.96 -18.95 -7.21
N GLN A 285 4.02 -18.16 -7.32
CA GLN A 285 4.55 -17.71 -8.62
C GLN A 285 5.79 -18.47 -9.05
N PHE A 286 5.78 -19.01 -10.28
CA PHE A 286 7.00 -19.30 -11.02
C PHE A 286 7.01 -18.91 -12.50
N GLU A 287 5.88 -18.52 -13.13
CA GLU A 287 5.82 -17.88 -14.47
C GLU A 287 4.38 -17.67 -15.02
N SER A 288 3.32 -18.08 -14.29
CA SER A 288 1.94 -18.07 -14.78
C SER A 288 0.95 -17.22 -13.98
N LEU A 289 -0.20 -16.96 -14.59
CA LEU A 289 -1.40 -16.39 -13.97
C LEU A 289 -1.89 -17.24 -12.78
N ILE A 290 -2.10 -16.61 -11.63
CA ILE A 290 -2.73 -17.26 -10.46
C ILE A 290 -4.25 -17.31 -10.67
N GLN A 291 -4.86 -18.47 -10.43
CA GLN A 291 -6.29 -18.69 -10.64
C GLN A 291 -6.99 -19.05 -9.32
N PHE A 292 -7.98 -18.24 -8.95
CA PHE A 292 -8.85 -18.48 -7.81
C PHE A 292 -10.31 -18.64 -8.25
N THR A 293 -11.02 -19.55 -7.59
CA THR A 293 -12.46 -19.73 -7.73
C THR A 293 -13.12 -19.46 -6.38
N VAL A 294 -14.11 -18.57 -6.32
CA VAL A 294 -14.93 -18.35 -5.13
C VAL A 294 -15.89 -19.53 -4.99
N ILE A 295 -15.91 -20.16 -3.81
CA ILE A 295 -16.83 -21.26 -3.47
C ILE A 295 -17.54 -20.96 -2.15
N ASP A 296 -18.81 -21.35 -2.04
CA ASP A 296 -19.59 -21.23 -0.79
C ASP A 296 -19.55 -22.51 0.07
N GLN A 297 -18.86 -23.54 -0.41
CA GLN A 297 -18.76 -24.83 0.28
C GLN A 297 -17.48 -24.90 1.09
N ASN A 298 -17.61 -25.23 2.39
CA ASN A 298 -16.46 -25.64 3.18
C ASN A 298 -15.86 -26.91 2.58
N LEU A 299 -14.54 -26.94 2.42
CA LEU A 299 -13.84 -28.15 2.02
C LEU A 299 -13.74 -29.14 3.21
N PRO A 300 -13.86 -30.45 2.95
CA PRO A 300 -14.09 -31.44 4.00
C PRO A 300 -12.85 -31.81 4.82
N VAL A 301 -11.65 -31.59 4.31
CA VAL A 301 -10.39 -32.03 4.95
C VAL A 301 -9.50 -30.85 5.26
N LEU A 302 -9.08 -30.75 6.51
CA LEU A 302 -8.01 -29.88 6.96
C LEU A 302 -6.67 -30.61 6.90
N VAL A 303 -5.73 -30.12 6.10
CA VAL A 303 -4.37 -30.67 6.04
C VAL A 303 -3.43 -29.75 6.81
N ILE A 304 -2.60 -30.36 7.68
CA ILE A 304 -1.54 -29.70 8.42
C ILE A 304 -0.21 -30.34 8.04
N ILE A 305 0.75 -29.53 7.58
CA ILE A 305 2.07 -30.03 7.19
C ILE A 305 3.15 -29.31 7.97
N GLN A 306 4.01 -30.09 8.64
CA GLN A 306 5.13 -29.58 9.42
C GLN A 306 6.44 -29.77 8.66
N ASN A 307 7.22 -28.71 8.56
CA ASN A 307 8.61 -28.75 8.13
C ASN A 307 9.51 -28.49 9.35
N ASP A 308 9.98 -29.57 9.95
CA ASP A 308 10.74 -29.51 11.20
C ASP A 308 12.08 -28.76 11.05
N LYS A 309 12.67 -28.75 9.85
CA LYS A 309 13.92 -28.03 9.60
C LYS A 309 13.75 -26.53 9.70
N GLU A 310 12.62 -26.01 9.23
CA GLU A 310 12.32 -24.57 9.25
C GLU A 310 11.50 -24.14 10.47
N ASN A 311 11.06 -25.10 11.30
CA ASN A 311 10.10 -24.87 12.39
C ASN A 311 8.85 -24.10 11.89
N LYS A 312 8.40 -24.44 10.68
CA LYS A 312 7.21 -23.85 10.06
C LYS A 312 6.15 -24.92 9.84
N SER A 313 4.90 -24.52 9.95
CA SER A 313 3.76 -25.36 9.63
C SER A 313 2.82 -24.63 8.68
N ILE A 314 2.26 -25.36 7.73
CA ILE A 314 1.25 -24.87 6.81
C ILE A 314 -0.05 -25.60 7.06
N GLN A 315 -1.15 -24.87 7.02
CA GLN A 315 -2.48 -25.40 7.21
C GLN A 315 -3.40 -24.87 6.10
N PHE A 316 -4.14 -25.77 5.45
CA PHE A 316 -5.16 -25.41 4.46
C PHE A 316 -6.25 -26.49 4.38
N ASN A 317 -7.41 -26.10 3.84
CA ASN A 317 -8.47 -27.06 3.54
C ASN A 317 -8.38 -27.51 2.08
N CYS A 318 -8.65 -28.78 1.79
CA CYS A 318 -8.62 -29.35 0.43
C CYS A 318 -9.73 -30.39 0.20
N ARG A 319 -9.90 -30.83 -1.05
CA ARG A 319 -10.81 -31.95 -1.39
C ARG A 319 -10.16 -33.29 -1.02
N LEU A 320 -10.98 -34.30 -0.72
CA LEU A 320 -10.52 -35.69 -0.48
C LEU A 320 -9.81 -36.31 -1.69
N SER A 321 -10.18 -35.88 -2.90
CA SER A 321 -9.63 -36.40 -4.16
C SER A 321 -8.22 -35.90 -4.48
N ILE A 322 -7.61 -35.04 -3.65
CA ILE A 322 -6.26 -34.55 -3.88
C ILE A 322 -5.25 -35.69 -3.70
N THR A 323 -4.32 -35.83 -4.64
CA THR A 323 -3.25 -36.84 -4.55
C THR A 323 -2.11 -36.37 -3.66
N ILE A 324 -1.36 -37.30 -3.07
CA ILE A 324 -0.19 -36.98 -2.25
C ILE A 324 0.88 -36.24 -3.06
N LYS A 325 1.07 -36.60 -4.33
CA LYS A 325 1.96 -35.85 -5.24
C LYS A 325 1.53 -34.40 -5.36
N ARG A 326 0.25 -34.18 -5.67
CA ARG A 326 -0.31 -32.82 -5.83
C ARG A 326 -0.22 -32.02 -4.53
N LEU A 327 -0.48 -32.68 -3.41
CA LEU A 327 -0.34 -32.09 -2.07
C LEU A 327 1.11 -31.67 -1.80
N CYS A 328 2.08 -32.50 -2.16
CA CYS A 328 3.51 -32.20 -2.04
C CYS A 328 3.89 -30.98 -2.90
N GLU A 329 3.47 -30.93 -4.17
CA GLU A 329 3.71 -29.78 -5.05
C GLU A 329 3.20 -28.47 -4.44
N ILE A 330 1.94 -28.46 -3.95
CA ILE A 330 1.31 -27.29 -3.33
C ILE A 330 2.10 -26.83 -2.10
N VAL A 331 2.49 -27.77 -1.25
CA VAL A 331 3.19 -27.46 0.00
C VAL A 331 4.58 -26.92 -0.29
N CYS A 332 5.27 -27.49 -1.28
CA CYS A 332 6.57 -27.01 -1.73
C CYS A 332 6.47 -25.59 -2.30
N GLN A 333 5.43 -25.28 -3.08
CA GLN A 333 5.14 -23.90 -3.52
C GLN A 333 4.95 -22.96 -2.32
N LEU A 334 4.11 -23.34 -1.36
CA LEU A 334 3.84 -22.51 -0.19
C LEU A 334 5.06 -22.28 0.71
N PHE A 335 5.96 -23.27 0.81
CA PHE A 335 7.26 -23.12 1.49
C PHE A 335 8.35 -22.46 0.63
N ASN A 336 8.08 -22.21 -0.65
CA ASN A 336 9.05 -21.71 -1.64
C ASN A 336 10.30 -22.61 -1.76
N ILE A 337 10.08 -23.91 -1.92
CA ILE A 337 11.11 -24.95 -2.06
C ILE A 337 10.77 -25.89 -3.22
N ASN A 338 11.78 -26.60 -3.73
CA ASN A 338 11.64 -27.49 -4.87
C ASN A 338 10.96 -28.81 -4.48
N ASP A 339 9.88 -29.17 -5.16
CA ASP A 339 9.08 -30.38 -4.89
C ASP A 339 9.86 -31.68 -5.17
N LYS A 340 10.87 -31.64 -6.04
CA LYS A 340 11.72 -32.79 -6.35
C LYS A 340 12.52 -33.27 -5.14
N ASP A 341 12.84 -32.37 -4.22
CA ASP A 341 13.74 -32.64 -3.09
C ASP A 341 13.03 -33.08 -1.81
N PHE A 342 11.70 -33.20 -1.84
CA PHE A 342 10.91 -33.50 -0.65
C PHE A 342 9.80 -34.52 -0.90
N TYR A 343 9.36 -35.16 0.18
CA TYR A 343 8.20 -36.05 0.24
C TYR A 343 7.40 -35.84 1.53
N LEU A 344 6.16 -36.33 1.54
CA LEU A 344 5.28 -36.31 2.70
C LEU A 344 5.33 -37.64 3.45
N ASN A 345 5.47 -37.56 4.76
CA ASN A 345 5.49 -38.68 5.69
C ASN A 345 4.29 -38.59 6.64
N MET A 346 3.65 -39.71 6.93
CA MET A 346 2.54 -39.79 7.89
C MET A 346 2.79 -40.94 8.86
N ASN A 347 2.96 -40.64 10.15
CA ASN A 347 3.19 -41.65 11.21
C ASN A 347 4.29 -42.67 10.85
N ASP A 348 5.47 -42.18 10.42
CA ASP A 348 6.62 -42.98 9.98
C ASP A 348 6.39 -43.82 8.71
N ILE A 349 5.26 -43.64 8.02
CA ILE A 349 4.98 -44.23 6.73
C ILE A 349 5.26 -43.20 5.63
N THR A 350 6.28 -43.50 4.83
CA THR A 350 6.63 -42.72 3.65
C THR A 350 5.61 -42.98 2.53
N LEU A 351 4.92 -41.93 2.10
CA LEU A 351 3.93 -41.99 1.03
C LEU A 351 4.60 -41.65 -0.31
N ASN A 352 5.15 -42.67 -0.97
CA ASN A 352 5.89 -42.55 -2.23
C ASN A 352 5.09 -42.97 -3.48
N ASP A 353 3.79 -43.24 -3.34
CA ASP A 353 2.92 -43.57 -4.46
C ASP A 353 2.19 -42.31 -4.93
N ASP A 354 2.44 -41.94 -6.19
CA ASP A 354 1.97 -40.70 -6.82
C ASP A 354 0.44 -40.67 -6.99
N ASP A 355 -0.22 -41.83 -7.00
CA ASP A 355 -1.64 -41.98 -7.29
C ASP A 355 -2.52 -42.06 -6.02
N ILE A 356 -1.92 -42.19 -4.83
CA ILE A 356 -2.67 -42.22 -3.57
C ILE A 356 -3.33 -40.86 -3.31
N SER A 357 -4.65 -40.86 -3.14
CA SER A 357 -5.42 -39.70 -2.69
C SER A 357 -5.66 -39.70 -1.19
N LEU A 358 -6.12 -38.57 -0.63
CA LEU A 358 -6.52 -38.52 0.78
C LEU A 358 -7.72 -39.44 1.07
N GLU A 359 -8.59 -39.68 0.09
CA GLU A 359 -9.69 -40.63 0.19
C GLU A 359 -9.22 -42.07 0.39
N ASP A 360 -8.11 -42.45 -0.23
CA ASP A 360 -7.50 -43.78 -0.12
C ASP A 360 -6.82 -44.01 1.24
N ILE A 361 -6.37 -42.93 1.88
CA ILE A 361 -5.81 -42.97 3.23
C ILE A 361 -6.92 -43.17 4.26
N ASP A 362 -7.88 -42.23 4.30
CA ASP A 362 -9.10 -42.37 5.11
C ASP A 362 -10.19 -41.37 4.65
N LYS A 363 -11.20 -41.90 3.97
CA LYS A 363 -12.38 -41.16 3.49
C LYS A 363 -13.19 -40.41 4.56
N ASN A 364 -13.00 -40.72 5.85
CA ASN A 364 -13.75 -40.11 6.95
C ASN A 364 -12.92 -39.11 7.77
N MET A 365 -11.62 -38.95 7.48
CA MET A 365 -10.79 -37.99 8.20
C MET A 365 -11.16 -36.55 7.82
N THR A 366 -11.44 -35.75 8.84
CA THR A 366 -11.64 -34.29 8.71
C THR A 366 -10.34 -33.51 8.89
N GLN A 367 -9.30 -34.15 9.43
CA GLN A 367 -7.99 -33.55 9.63
C GLN A 367 -6.90 -34.60 9.41
N ILE A 368 -5.87 -34.24 8.64
CA ILE A 368 -4.71 -35.10 8.35
C ILE A 368 -3.43 -34.31 8.58
N GLN A 369 -2.45 -34.93 9.24
CA GLN A 369 -1.16 -34.32 9.53
C GLN A 369 -0.04 -35.05 8.78
N PHE A 370 0.78 -34.28 8.06
CA PHE A 370 1.99 -34.78 7.40
C PHE A 370 3.23 -34.09 7.95
N GLN A 371 4.34 -34.79 7.84
CA GLN A 371 5.68 -34.26 8.05
C GLN A 371 6.38 -34.19 6.70
N MET A 372 6.99 -33.06 6.41
CA MET A 372 7.75 -32.85 5.19
C MET A 372 9.21 -33.29 5.40
N ILE A 373 9.66 -34.27 4.63
CA ILE A 373 11.00 -34.83 4.74
C ILE A 373 11.76 -34.58 3.44
N SER A 374 13.01 -34.15 3.56
CA SER A 374 13.88 -33.99 2.40
C SER A 374 14.35 -35.36 1.90
N LYS A 375 14.22 -35.61 0.60
CA LYS A 375 14.82 -36.75 -0.11
C LYS A 375 16.35 -36.65 -0.14
N THR A 376 16.86 -35.45 0.05
CA THR A 376 18.24 -35.09 -0.24
C THR A 376 19.16 -35.38 0.94
N THR A 377 20.26 -36.09 0.66
CA THR A 377 21.30 -36.41 1.63
C THR A 377 22.45 -35.42 1.63
N ILE A 378 22.54 -34.56 0.62
CA ILE A 378 23.61 -33.57 0.42
C ILE A 378 23.02 -32.16 0.44
N TYR A 379 23.75 -31.24 1.07
CA TYR A 379 23.34 -29.85 1.19
C TYR A 379 24.46 -28.95 0.69
N CYS A 380 24.11 -27.86 0.01
CA CYS A 380 25.02 -26.79 -0.33
C CYS A 380 24.71 -25.58 0.55
N SER A 381 25.67 -25.17 1.37
CA SER A 381 25.57 -24.03 2.28
C SER A 381 26.39 -22.89 1.71
N ILE A 382 25.74 -21.82 1.26
CA ILE A 382 26.42 -20.64 0.70
C ILE A 382 26.30 -19.47 1.67
N MET A 383 27.46 -18.98 2.11
CA MET A 383 27.57 -17.78 2.92
C MET A 383 27.62 -16.54 2.03
N TYR A 384 26.73 -15.58 2.26
CA TYR A 384 26.73 -14.28 1.59
C TYR A 384 26.65 -13.17 2.64
N SER A 385 27.64 -12.28 2.66
CA SER A 385 27.83 -11.30 3.74
C SER A 385 27.83 -11.96 5.13
N ASN A 386 26.74 -11.84 5.90
CA ASN A 386 26.56 -12.44 7.23
C ASN A 386 25.39 -13.44 7.28
N GLN A 387 24.85 -13.84 6.12
CA GLN A 387 23.76 -14.80 6.01
C GLN A 387 24.29 -16.11 5.44
N ASN A 388 23.77 -17.22 5.95
CA ASN A 388 24.06 -18.55 5.41
C ASN A 388 22.77 -19.15 4.86
N ILE A 389 22.75 -19.44 3.57
CA ILE A 389 21.61 -20.06 2.89
C ILE A 389 22.00 -21.49 2.57
N THR A 390 21.25 -22.44 3.12
CA THR A 390 21.47 -23.87 2.87
C THR A 390 20.39 -24.38 1.93
N LEU A 391 20.80 -24.96 0.80
CA LEU A 391 19.93 -25.57 -0.19
C LEU A 391 20.18 -27.08 -0.26
N PRO A 392 19.13 -27.91 -0.37
CA PRO A 392 19.32 -29.31 -0.75
C PRO A 392 19.88 -29.39 -2.17
N CYS A 393 20.81 -30.32 -2.42
CA CYS A 393 21.33 -30.61 -3.76
C CYS A 393 21.67 -32.09 -3.95
N ASN A 394 21.76 -32.53 -5.19
CA ASN A 394 22.25 -33.87 -5.54
C ASN A 394 23.65 -33.75 -6.14
N ASP A 395 24.36 -34.87 -6.27
CA ASP A 395 25.72 -34.89 -6.86
C ASP A 395 25.75 -34.25 -8.27
N ASP A 396 24.72 -34.49 -9.09
CA ASP A 396 24.59 -33.93 -10.44
C ASP A 396 24.14 -32.46 -10.49
N THR A 397 23.80 -31.83 -9.34
CA THR A 397 23.31 -30.46 -9.33
C THR A 397 24.43 -29.49 -9.70
N SER A 398 24.22 -28.69 -10.75
CA SER A 398 25.16 -27.62 -11.16
C SER A 398 25.17 -26.47 -10.15
N ILE A 399 26.36 -25.93 -9.88
CA ILE A 399 26.56 -24.77 -9.01
C ILE A 399 25.84 -23.53 -9.53
N MET A 400 25.83 -23.33 -10.84
CA MET A 400 25.05 -22.28 -11.48
C MET A 400 23.58 -22.30 -11.04
N ALA A 401 22.96 -23.49 -10.98
CA ALA A 401 21.57 -23.63 -10.56
C ALA A 401 21.37 -23.23 -9.09
N ILE A 402 22.30 -23.63 -8.21
CA ILE A 402 22.28 -23.29 -6.78
C ILE A 402 22.40 -21.77 -6.59
N VAL A 403 23.33 -21.13 -7.30
CA VAL A 403 23.54 -19.67 -7.20
C VAL A 403 22.32 -18.90 -7.71
N LYS A 404 21.67 -19.35 -8.79
CA LYS A 404 20.41 -18.73 -9.26
C LYS A 404 19.29 -18.80 -8.23
N GLU A 405 19.09 -19.96 -7.60
CA GLU A 405 18.08 -20.10 -6.54
C GLU A 405 18.39 -19.18 -5.35
N ILE A 406 19.67 -19.02 -4.99
CA ILE A 406 20.08 -18.09 -3.94
C ILE A 406 19.84 -16.64 -4.33
N PHE A 407 20.12 -16.25 -5.58
CA PHE A 407 19.85 -14.90 -6.08
C PHE A 407 18.37 -14.60 -6.01
N GLN A 408 17.51 -15.55 -6.37
CA GLN A 408 16.06 -15.42 -6.23
C GLN A 408 15.65 -15.22 -4.76
N LYS A 409 16.19 -16.03 -3.83
CA LYS A 409 15.93 -15.91 -2.38
C LYS A 409 16.45 -14.59 -1.78
N LEU A 410 17.53 -14.05 -2.33
CA LEU A 410 18.13 -12.77 -1.91
C LEU A 410 17.60 -11.56 -2.69
N HIS A 411 16.71 -11.76 -3.65
CA HIS A 411 16.23 -10.73 -4.58
C HIS A 411 17.35 -10.00 -5.35
N ILE A 412 18.43 -10.71 -5.67
CA ILE A 412 19.54 -10.22 -6.51
C ILE A 412 19.22 -10.56 -7.98
N SER A 413 19.52 -9.65 -8.91
CA SER A 413 19.28 -9.90 -10.33
C SER A 413 20.24 -10.96 -10.87
N GLU A 414 19.75 -11.94 -11.64
CA GLU A 414 20.61 -12.90 -12.35
C GLU A 414 21.62 -12.21 -13.29
N ASN A 415 21.29 -11.01 -13.79
CA ASN A 415 22.19 -10.23 -14.65
C ASN A 415 23.45 -9.76 -13.92
N ASP A 416 23.40 -9.68 -12.60
CA ASP A 416 24.51 -9.24 -11.75
C ASP A 416 25.44 -10.40 -11.37
N MET A 417 25.18 -11.63 -11.79
CA MET A 417 25.95 -12.82 -11.40
C MET A 417 27.45 -12.71 -11.73
N ASN A 418 27.81 -12.03 -12.80
CA ASN A 418 29.22 -11.78 -13.17
C ASN A 418 29.97 -10.85 -12.20
N MET A 419 29.26 -10.18 -11.29
CA MET A 419 29.83 -9.36 -10.23
C MET A 419 30.22 -10.19 -9.00
N TYR A 420 29.94 -11.50 -8.99
CA TYR A 420 30.16 -12.36 -7.85
C TYR A 420 31.12 -13.50 -8.17
N GLU A 421 31.92 -13.88 -7.18
CA GLU A 421 32.75 -15.07 -7.20
C GLU A 421 32.32 -16.04 -6.10
N LEU A 422 32.55 -17.33 -6.34
CA LEU A 422 32.27 -18.39 -5.37
C LEU A 422 33.58 -18.96 -4.84
N ILE A 423 33.71 -19.02 -3.52
CA ILE A 423 34.92 -19.44 -2.82
C ILE A 423 34.58 -20.65 -1.96
N ALA A 424 35.35 -21.74 -2.05
CA ALA A 424 35.19 -22.87 -1.14
C ALA A 424 35.67 -22.48 0.27
N LEU A 425 34.82 -22.70 1.27
CA LEU A 425 35.13 -22.39 2.68
C LEU A 425 35.92 -23.49 3.38
N ASN A 426 35.99 -24.67 2.77
CA ASN A 426 36.58 -25.87 3.37
C ASN A 426 38.08 -26.06 3.04
N ASP A 427 38.70 -25.11 2.34
CA ASP A 427 40.12 -25.09 1.97
C ASP A 427 40.64 -23.64 1.87
N ASP A 428 41.88 -23.43 1.41
CA ASP A 428 42.62 -22.16 1.22
C ASP A 428 41.95 -21.15 0.25
N GLN A 429 40.64 -20.90 0.38
CA GLN A 429 39.85 -19.93 -0.39
C GLN A 429 39.93 -20.16 -1.91
N THR A 430 39.89 -21.42 -2.34
CA THR A 430 39.90 -21.77 -3.76
C THR A 430 38.63 -21.25 -4.45
N GLN A 431 38.82 -20.51 -5.54
CA GLN A 431 37.72 -20.04 -6.39
C GLN A 431 37.07 -21.23 -7.13
N ILE A 432 35.75 -21.31 -7.07
CA ILE A 432 34.92 -22.35 -7.66
C ILE A 432 34.25 -21.80 -8.93
N SER A 433 34.41 -22.51 -10.04
CA SER A 433 33.69 -22.18 -11.27
C SER A 433 32.21 -22.54 -11.14
N PHE A 434 31.33 -21.68 -11.65
CA PHE A 434 29.88 -21.93 -11.69
C PHE A 434 29.49 -23.10 -12.62
N ASP A 435 30.39 -23.50 -13.53
CA ASP A 435 30.16 -24.62 -14.45
C ASP A 435 30.30 -26.00 -13.80
N LEU A 436 30.81 -26.08 -12.57
CA LEU A 436 31.00 -27.34 -11.85
C LEU A 436 29.68 -27.89 -11.29
N SER A 437 29.66 -29.21 -11.09
CA SER A 437 28.63 -29.91 -10.32
C SER A 437 29.03 -30.06 -8.86
N ILE A 438 28.09 -30.49 -8.02
CA ILE A 438 28.37 -30.80 -6.61
C ILE A 438 29.34 -31.99 -6.49
N ASP A 439 29.22 -33.01 -7.35
CA ASP A 439 30.17 -34.12 -7.40
C ASP A 439 31.59 -33.64 -7.69
N ASP A 440 31.77 -32.75 -8.67
CA ASP A 440 33.09 -32.19 -9.01
C ASP A 440 33.72 -31.48 -7.79
N ILE A 441 32.92 -30.71 -7.04
CA ILE A 441 33.41 -30.05 -5.83
C ILE A 441 33.77 -31.07 -4.76
N ARG A 442 32.96 -32.11 -4.54
CA ARG A 442 33.25 -33.14 -3.54
C ARG A 442 34.48 -33.98 -3.92
N GLN A 443 34.78 -34.12 -5.20
CA GLN A 443 36.03 -34.74 -5.66
C GLN A 443 37.24 -33.83 -5.44
N LEU A 444 37.09 -32.52 -5.67
CA LEU A 444 38.15 -31.53 -5.42
C LEU A 444 38.44 -31.34 -3.93
N PHE A 445 37.39 -31.39 -3.11
CA PHE A 445 37.43 -31.29 -1.66
C PHE A 445 36.74 -32.52 -1.07
N PRO A 446 37.46 -33.65 -0.88
CA PRO A 446 36.89 -34.85 -0.29
C PRO A 446 36.48 -34.56 1.15
N ILE A 447 35.21 -34.19 1.28
CA ILE A 447 34.55 -33.87 2.54
C ILE A 447 33.71 -35.09 2.91
N ASP A 448 34.02 -35.73 4.03
CA ASP A 448 33.19 -36.82 4.62
C ASP A 448 31.80 -36.32 5.11
N SER A 449 31.56 -35.01 4.98
CA SER A 449 30.33 -34.36 5.41
C SER A 449 29.26 -34.35 4.32
N THR A 450 28.01 -34.40 4.75
CA THR A 450 26.81 -34.23 3.92
C THR A 450 26.59 -32.78 3.47
N THR A 451 27.52 -31.86 3.75
CA THR A 451 27.39 -30.43 3.43
C THR A 451 28.61 -29.89 2.68
N VAL A 452 28.37 -29.27 1.53
CA VAL A 452 29.34 -28.50 0.77
C VAL A 452 29.20 -27.03 1.20
N SER A 453 30.28 -26.44 1.72
CA SER A 453 30.26 -25.06 2.23
C SER A 453 31.02 -24.11 1.32
N LEU A 454 30.32 -23.09 0.81
CA LEU A 454 30.81 -22.11 -0.15
C LEU A 454 30.54 -20.70 0.37
N GLN A 455 31.26 -19.72 -0.15
CA GLN A 455 31.05 -18.30 0.10
C GLN A 455 30.83 -17.59 -1.24
N LEU A 456 29.73 -16.85 -1.34
CA LEU A 456 29.46 -15.94 -2.43
C LEU A 456 30.00 -14.55 -2.03
N LYS A 457 30.92 -14.00 -2.84
CA LYS A 457 31.56 -12.71 -2.58
C LYS A 457 31.37 -11.77 -3.77
N ASN A 458 31.05 -10.51 -3.51
CA ASN A 458 31.03 -9.48 -4.55
C ASN A 458 32.48 -9.10 -4.91
N ILE A 459 32.83 -9.11 -6.19
CA ILE A 459 34.19 -8.82 -6.68
C ILE A 459 34.56 -7.35 -6.42
N ASN A 460 33.58 -6.47 -6.28
CA ASN A 460 33.78 -5.03 -6.10
C ASN A 460 33.81 -4.58 -4.62
N GLU A 461 33.68 -5.51 -3.66
CA GLU A 461 33.81 -5.29 -2.22
C GLU A 461 35.06 -5.97 -1.64
#